data_AF-A0A3Q9FI51-F1
#
_entry.id   AF-A0A3Q9FI51-F1
#
_cell.length_a   1.000
_cell.length_b   1.000
_cell.length_c   1.000
_cell.angle_alpha   90.00
_cell.angle_beta   90.00
_cell.angle_gamma   90.00
#
_symmetry.space_group_name_H-M   'P 1'
#
loop_
_entity.id
_entity.type
_entity.pdbx_description
1 polymer ?
#
loop_
_entity_poly.entity_id
_entity_poly.type
_entity_poly.pdbx_seq_one_letter_code
_entity_poly.pdbx_strand_id
1 'polypeptide(L)'
;MKKTTIWAKSLVVFVGGIFMATAQSTANKPIKVQKRTLMDKFEPDFVKPVDERIALKEKRIASQQQTKKILDTLDISDRKRRRLMRELRRSPFSERIQKTILAETEFEDEIDNNPKK
;
A
#
# COMPACT_ATOMS: atom_id res chain seq x y z
N MET A 1 -28.75 -33.80 -32.58
CA MET A 1 -28.70 -32.94 -31.37
C MET A 1 -27.29 -32.74 -30.76
N LYS A 2 -26.21 -33.35 -31.29
CA LYS A 2 -24.86 -33.23 -30.71
C LYS A 2 -24.08 -31.96 -31.12
N LYS A 3 -24.53 -31.24 -32.16
CA LYS A 3 -23.84 -30.04 -32.68
C LYS A 3 -24.11 -28.80 -31.82
N THR A 4 -25.30 -28.69 -31.22
CA THR A 4 -25.68 -27.58 -30.32
C THR A 4 -24.95 -27.65 -28.99
N THR A 5 -24.66 -28.85 -28.49
CA THR A 5 -23.91 -29.04 -27.24
C THR A 5 -22.41 -28.72 -27.37
N ILE A 6 -21.83 -28.91 -28.57
CA ILE A 6 -20.44 -28.51 -28.85
C ILE A 6 -20.31 -26.99 -28.94
N TRP A 7 -21.25 -26.31 -29.60
CA TRP A 7 -21.29 -24.85 -29.67
C TRP A 7 -21.52 -24.20 -28.29
N ALA A 8 -22.40 -24.77 -27.47
CA ALA A 8 -22.62 -24.28 -26.11
C ALA A 8 -21.37 -24.39 -25.23
N LYS A 9 -20.61 -25.49 -25.33
CA LYS A 9 -19.34 -25.66 -24.59
C LYS A 9 -18.27 -24.66 -25.05
N SER A 10 -18.19 -24.38 -26.36
CA SER A 10 -17.28 -23.36 -26.90
C SER A 10 -17.62 -21.96 -26.38
N LEU A 11 -18.91 -21.62 -26.28
CA LEU A 11 -19.38 -20.33 -25.79
C LEU A 11 -19.06 -20.13 -24.30
N VAL A 12 -19.19 -21.19 -23.47
CA VAL A 12 -18.84 -21.13 -22.04
C VAL A 12 -17.33 -20.90 -21.83
N VAL A 13 -16.47 -21.53 -22.64
CA VAL A 13 -15.01 -21.34 -22.56
C VAL A 13 -14.62 -19.93 -23.02
N PHE A 14 -15.26 -19.41 -24.06
CA PHE A 14 -15.00 -18.05 -24.56
C PHE A 14 -15.41 -16.97 -23.54
N VAL A 15 -16.59 -17.11 -22.92
CA VAL A 15 -17.04 -16.17 -21.87
C VAL A 15 -16.16 -16.28 -20.61
N GLY A 16 -15.76 -17.49 -20.20
CA GLY A 16 -14.87 -17.70 -19.06
C GLY A 16 -13.46 -17.09 -19.26
N GLY A 17 -12.94 -17.13 -20.49
CA GLY A 17 -11.63 -16.54 -20.83
C GLY A 17 -11.59 -15.02 -20.69
N ILE A 18 -12.68 -14.32 -21.02
CA ILE A 18 -12.76 -12.85 -20.92
C ILE A 18 -12.73 -12.40 -19.44
N PHE A 19 -13.37 -13.15 -18.53
CA PHE A 19 -13.32 -12.84 -17.10
C PHE A 19 -11.92 -13.01 -16.50
N MET A 20 -11.13 -14.01 -16.92
CA MET A 20 -9.75 -14.18 -16.44
C MET A 20 -8.80 -13.09 -16.93
N ALA A 21 -8.93 -12.63 -18.18
CA ALA A 21 -8.04 -11.62 -18.76
C ALA A 21 -8.16 -10.25 -18.04
N THR A 22 -9.35 -9.91 -17.55
CA THR A 22 -9.58 -8.64 -16.81
C THR A 22 -9.05 -8.65 -15.37
N ALA A 23 -8.71 -9.81 -14.81
CA ALA A 23 -8.13 -9.90 -13.45
C ALA A 23 -6.62 -9.55 -13.41
N GLN A 24 -5.91 -9.65 -14.53
CA GLN A 24 -4.46 -9.45 -14.58
C GLN A 24 -4.04 -7.98 -14.74
N SER A 25 -4.95 -7.05 -15.06
CA SER A 25 -4.61 -5.64 -15.33
C SER A 25 -4.61 -4.75 -14.08
N THR A 26 -3.97 -5.19 -12.99
CA THR A 26 -3.75 -4.35 -11.79
C THR A 26 -2.38 -3.67 -11.76
N ALA A 27 -1.62 -3.78 -12.86
CA ALA A 27 -0.35 -3.10 -13.02
C ALA A 27 -0.53 -1.57 -12.97
N ASN A 28 -0.05 -0.97 -11.88
CA ASN A 28 0.33 0.45 -11.74
C ASN A 28 -0.63 1.47 -12.34
N LYS A 29 -1.79 1.66 -11.70
CA LYS A 29 -2.65 2.81 -12.01
C LYS A 29 -1.86 4.11 -11.73
N PRO A 30 -1.82 5.07 -12.67
CA PRO A 30 -1.10 6.31 -12.46
C PRO A 30 -1.67 7.08 -11.26
N ILE A 31 -0.80 7.70 -10.47
CA ILE A 31 -1.20 8.45 -9.28
C ILE A 31 -1.89 9.72 -9.71
N LYS A 32 -3.18 9.82 -9.36
CA LYS A 32 -4.01 10.98 -9.67
C LYS A 32 -4.02 11.96 -8.52
N VAL A 33 -3.77 13.24 -8.82
CA VAL A 33 -3.92 14.38 -7.91
C VAL A 33 -4.86 15.39 -8.58
N GLN A 34 -5.69 16.06 -7.79
CA GLN A 34 -6.58 17.09 -8.28
C GLN A 34 -5.75 18.32 -8.71
N LYS A 35 -5.85 18.70 -9.99
CA LYS A 35 -5.06 19.81 -10.56
C LYS A 35 -5.43 21.16 -9.93
N ARG A 36 -6.74 21.42 -9.75
CA ARG A 36 -7.29 22.66 -9.17
C ARG A 36 -8.17 22.34 -7.97
N THR A 37 -7.83 22.90 -6.83
CA THR A 37 -8.51 22.82 -5.55
C THR A 37 -9.27 24.12 -5.26
N LEU A 38 -10.15 24.13 -4.26
CA LEU A 38 -10.78 25.39 -3.83
C LEU A 38 -9.76 26.36 -3.23
N MET A 39 -8.74 25.86 -2.53
CA MET A 39 -7.67 26.66 -1.95
C MET A 39 -6.90 27.45 -3.02
N ASP A 40 -6.72 26.88 -4.22
CA ASP A 40 -6.08 27.57 -5.35
C ASP A 40 -6.82 28.86 -5.75
N LYS A 41 -8.10 29.03 -5.39
CA LYS A 41 -8.88 30.24 -5.67
C LYS A 41 -8.73 31.34 -4.61
N PHE A 42 -8.54 30.95 -3.36
CA PHE A 42 -8.54 31.87 -2.22
C PHE A 42 -7.13 32.21 -1.75
N GLU A 43 -6.22 31.22 -1.77
CA GLU A 43 -4.87 31.30 -1.20
C GLU A 43 -3.88 30.44 -2.02
N PRO A 44 -3.52 30.84 -3.25
CA PRO A 44 -2.66 30.04 -4.13
C PRO A 44 -1.23 29.87 -3.59
N ASP A 45 -0.71 30.83 -2.85
CA ASP A 45 0.67 30.80 -2.31
C ASP A 45 0.88 29.68 -1.28
N PHE A 46 -0.20 29.18 -0.67
CA PHE A 46 -0.16 28.06 0.28
C PHE A 46 -0.34 26.71 -0.41
N VAL A 47 -0.63 26.66 -1.71
CA VAL A 47 -0.84 25.42 -2.44
C VAL A 47 0.46 24.95 -3.10
N LYS A 48 0.87 23.74 -2.74
CA LYS A 48 2.01 23.07 -3.37
C LYS A 48 1.75 22.79 -4.85
N PRO A 49 2.78 22.91 -5.71
CA PRO A 49 2.66 22.59 -7.13
C PRO A 49 2.20 21.15 -7.35
N VAL A 50 1.57 20.90 -8.50
CA VAL A 50 0.98 19.58 -8.83
C VAL A 50 2.02 18.48 -8.74
N ASP A 51 3.22 18.70 -9.27
CA ASP A 51 4.28 17.70 -9.33
C ASP A 51 4.80 17.33 -7.93
N GLU A 52 4.94 18.33 -7.05
CA GLU A 52 5.32 18.07 -5.66
C GLU A 52 4.22 17.28 -4.93
N ARG A 53 2.94 17.59 -5.17
CA ARG A 53 1.83 16.81 -4.59
C ARG A 53 1.82 15.37 -5.08
N ILE A 54 2.16 15.11 -6.35
CA ILE A 54 2.32 13.75 -6.90
C ILE A 54 3.46 13.05 -6.17
N ALA A 55 4.64 13.67 -6.08
CA ALA A 55 5.80 13.12 -5.39
C ALA A 55 5.53 12.82 -3.91
N LEU A 56 4.80 13.69 -3.20
CA LEU A 56 4.40 13.45 -1.81
C LEU A 56 3.45 12.25 -1.68
N LYS A 57 2.54 12.08 -2.63
CA LYS A 57 1.62 10.94 -2.66
C LYS A 57 2.35 9.64 -2.98
N GLU A 58 3.33 9.67 -3.88
CA GLU A 58 4.24 8.56 -4.17
C GLU A 58 5.03 8.14 -2.93
N LYS A 59 5.68 9.10 -2.26
CA LYS A 59 6.40 8.86 -1.01
C LYS A 59 5.52 8.23 0.05
N ARG A 60 4.27 8.72 0.19
CA ARG A 60 3.28 8.14 1.12
C ARG A 60 2.94 6.69 0.78
N ILE A 61 2.77 6.36 -0.49
CA ILE A 61 2.46 4.98 -0.92
C ILE A 61 3.67 4.07 -0.69
N ALA A 62 4.87 4.54 -1.05
CA ALA A 62 6.11 3.80 -0.84
C ALA A 62 6.34 3.50 0.64
N SER A 63 6.16 4.49 1.53
CA SER A 63 6.30 4.28 2.97
C SER A 63 5.26 3.29 3.50
N GLN A 64 4.00 3.40 3.07
CA GLN A 64 2.96 2.41 3.43
C GLN A 64 3.33 0.99 3.01
N GLN A 65 3.86 0.81 1.81
CA GLN A 65 4.28 -0.50 1.32
C GLN A 65 5.46 -1.06 2.12
N GLN A 66 6.44 -0.23 2.46
CA GLN A 66 7.57 -0.63 3.30
C GLN A 66 7.09 -1.04 4.70
N THR A 67 6.29 -0.21 5.36
CA THR A 67 5.74 -0.54 6.69
C THR A 67 4.89 -1.79 6.65
N LYS A 68 4.11 -2.00 5.58
CA LYS A 68 3.34 -3.24 5.40
C LYS A 68 4.26 -4.46 5.39
N LYS A 69 5.36 -4.43 4.62
CA LYS A 69 6.33 -5.54 4.58
C LYS A 69 6.91 -5.82 5.96
N ILE A 70 7.28 -4.79 6.72
CA ILE A 70 7.78 -4.94 8.09
C ILE A 70 6.72 -5.60 8.99
N LEU A 71 5.48 -5.10 8.95
CA LEU A 71 4.38 -5.70 9.72
C LEU A 71 4.06 -7.14 9.31
N ASP A 72 4.40 -7.54 8.08
CA ASP A 72 4.26 -8.92 7.59
C ASP A 72 5.39 -9.84 8.11
N THR A 73 6.55 -9.31 8.50
CA THR A 73 7.67 -10.11 9.04
C THR A 73 7.72 -10.20 10.56
N LEU A 74 7.04 -9.30 11.29
CA LEU A 74 7.01 -9.33 12.76
C LEU A 74 6.35 -10.60 13.32
N ASP A 75 6.89 -11.13 14.43
CA ASP A 75 6.32 -12.26 15.17
C ASP A 75 5.18 -11.82 16.12
N ILE A 76 4.12 -11.29 15.53
CA ILE A 76 2.94 -10.81 16.27
C ILE A 76 1.71 -11.66 15.98
N SER A 77 0.83 -11.75 16.98
CA SER A 77 -0.48 -12.37 16.80
C SER A 77 -1.25 -11.77 15.61
N ASP A 78 -1.97 -12.61 14.88
CA ASP A 78 -2.79 -12.21 13.73
C ASP A 78 -3.77 -11.09 14.04
N ARG A 79 -4.33 -11.10 15.25
CA ARG A 79 -5.25 -10.05 15.71
C ARG A 79 -4.55 -8.69 15.78
N LYS A 80 -3.32 -8.65 16.31
CA LYS A 80 -2.48 -7.44 16.39
C LYS A 80 -2.10 -6.99 14.98
N ARG A 81 -1.65 -7.91 14.12
CA ARG A 81 -1.32 -7.64 12.71
C ARG A 81 -2.48 -7.01 11.94
N ARG A 82 -3.68 -7.59 11.98
CA ARG A 82 -4.89 -7.06 11.32
C ARG A 82 -5.31 -5.69 11.86
N ARG A 83 -5.05 -5.39 13.13
CA ARG A 83 -5.32 -4.07 13.72
C ARG A 83 -4.35 -3.03 13.17
N LEU A 84 -3.05 -3.33 13.17
CA LEU A 84 -2.01 -2.45 12.65
C LEU A 84 -2.16 -2.21 11.14
N MET A 85 -2.56 -3.21 10.35
CA MET A 85 -2.84 -3.03 8.92
C MET A 85 -4.03 -2.09 8.65
N ARG A 86 -5.09 -2.18 9.45
CA ARG A 86 -6.23 -1.24 9.36
C ARG A 86 -5.82 0.17 9.73
N GLU A 87 -4.93 0.30 10.71
CA GLU A 87 -4.39 1.58 11.13
C GLU A 87 -3.47 2.18 10.07
N LEU A 88 -2.57 1.39 9.48
CA LEU A 88 -1.65 1.80 8.41
C LEU A 88 -2.40 2.38 7.20
N ARG A 89 -3.55 1.81 6.87
CA ARG A 89 -4.45 2.32 5.82
C ARG A 89 -5.03 3.70 6.14
N ARG A 90 -5.29 4.01 7.41
CA ARG A 90 -5.83 5.29 7.87
C ARG A 90 -4.71 6.33 8.05
N SER A 91 -3.70 5.97 8.82
CA SER A 91 -2.55 6.81 9.16
C SER A 91 -1.25 6.04 8.90
N PRO A 92 -0.50 6.35 7.83
CA PRO A 92 0.76 5.70 7.51
C PRO A 92 1.85 5.92 8.56
N PHE A 93 1.79 7.03 9.27
CA PHE A 93 2.80 7.46 10.24
C PHE A 93 2.23 7.43 11.66
N SER A 94 1.39 6.44 11.98
CA SER A 94 0.86 6.30 13.34
C SER A 94 1.98 5.96 14.31
N GLU A 95 2.07 6.72 15.39
CA GLU A 95 3.00 6.48 16.50
C GLU A 95 2.84 5.07 17.07
N ARG A 96 1.62 4.55 17.10
CA ARG A 96 1.35 3.19 17.58
C ARG A 96 2.03 2.12 16.72
N ILE A 97 2.01 2.29 15.40
CA ILE A 97 2.66 1.35 14.47
C ILE A 97 4.17 1.39 14.71
N GLN A 98 4.75 2.59 14.82
CA GLN A 98 6.17 2.76 15.08
C GLN A 98 6.59 2.13 16.40
N LYS A 99 5.86 2.39 17.50
CA LYS A 99 6.10 1.76 18.80
C LYS A 99 6.05 0.24 18.74
N THR A 100 5.08 -0.33 18.01
CA THR A 100 5.00 -1.78 17.87
C THR A 100 6.10 -2.38 17.03
N ILE A 101 6.60 -1.65 16.02
CA ILE A 101 7.74 -2.10 15.24
C ILE A 101 8.97 -2.09 16.15
N LEU A 102 9.27 -0.96 16.78
CA LEU A 102 10.44 -0.78 17.65
C LEU A 102 10.49 -1.78 18.82
N ALA A 103 9.35 -2.06 19.46
CA ALA A 103 9.30 -2.99 20.60
C ALA A 103 9.46 -4.46 20.21
N GLU A 104 9.16 -4.81 18.96
CA GLU A 104 9.18 -6.19 18.48
C GLU A 104 10.45 -6.50 17.68
N THR A 105 11.12 -5.46 17.17
CA THR A 105 12.46 -5.57 16.61
C THR A 105 13.46 -5.49 17.76
N GLU A 106 14.12 -6.61 18.06
CA GLU A 106 15.27 -6.62 18.96
C GLU A 106 16.41 -5.83 18.29
N PHE A 107 16.67 -4.63 18.80
CA PHE A 107 17.90 -3.91 18.52
C PHE A 107 18.79 -4.10 19.75
N GLU A 108 19.87 -4.87 19.60
CA GLU A 108 20.93 -4.86 20.60
C GLU A 108 21.60 -3.48 20.52
N ASP A 109 21.35 -2.65 21.54
CA ASP A 109 22.10 -1.42 21.71
C ASP A 109 23.54 -1.83 22.10
N GLU A 110 24.44 -1.90 21.13
CA GLU A 110 25.89 -2.06 21.35
C GLU A 110 26.43 -0.82 22.08
N ILE A 111 26.23 -0.77 23.40
CA ILE A 111 26.88 0.19 24.28
C ILE A 111 28.26 -0.39 24.62
N ASP A 112 29.22 -0.21 23.70
CA ASP A 112 30.63 -0.54 23.90
C ASP A 112 31.25 0.42 24.93
N ASN A 113 30.97 0.17 26.21
CA ASN A 113 31.62 0.82 27.34
C ASN A 113 32.98 0.15 27.61
N ASN A 114 34.01 0.47 26.83
CA ASN A 114 35.37 0.13 27.22
C ASN A 114 36.37 1.29 26.98
N PRO A 115 36.55 2.21 27.95
CA PRO A 115 37.76 3.00 28.00
C PRO A 115 38.91 2.05 28.40
N LYS A 116 39.69 1.61 27.42
CA LYS A 116 40.93 0.84 27.64
C LYS A 116 41.79 1.56 28.68
N LYS A 117 42.09 0.82 29.77
CA LYS A 117 43.06 1.18 30.81
C LYS A 117 44.45 1.39 30.25
#